data_AF-W2EQ70-F1
#
_entry.id   AF-W2EQ70-F1
#
_cell.length_a   1.000
_cell.length_b   1.000
_cell.length_c   1.000
_cell.angle_alpha   90.00
_cell.angle_beta   90.00
_cell.angle_gamma   90.00
#
_symmetry.space_group_name_H-M   'P 1'
#
loop_
_entity.id
_entity.type
_entity.pdbx_description
1 polymer ?
#
loop_
_entity_poly.entity_id
_entity_poly.type
_entity_poly.pdbx_seq_one_letter_code
_entity_poly.pdbx_strand_id
1 'polypeptide(L)'
;MGSALDRDNVHAFVCEVVEWVVDRIRHAERLPRRSRHVRLPDLTGLPVPEARLRAMEAGVTLTLVRTQPNPPPVPGMVIEQSPDPERRVRRDSAVTVWLRF
;
A
#
# COMPACT_ATOMS: atom_id res chain seq x y z
N MET A 1 17.08 34.68 24.07
CA MET A 1 16.06 33.62 23.99
C MET A 1 16.09 33.03 22.59
N GLY A 2 16.90 32.01 22.39
CA GLY A 2 17.13 31.37 21.09
C GLY A 2 16.36 30.06 21.00
N SER A 3 15.59 29.94 19.93
CA SER A 3 14.86 28.75 19.50
C SER A 3 15.81 27.57 19.32
N ALA A 4 15.51 26.45 19.98
CA ALA A 4 16.03 25.15 19.61
C ALA A 4 14.81 24.24 19.48
N LEU A 5 14.52 23.84 18.24
CA LEU A 5 13.53 22.81 17.94
C LEU A 5 13.87 21.57 18.76
N ASP A 6 12.96 21.25 19.66
CA ASP A 6 13.05 20.15 20.60
C ASP A 6 13.12 18.82 19.81
N ARG A 7 14.20 18.08 20.03
CA ARG A 7 14.53 16.82 19.34
C ARG A 7 13.65 15.65 19.76
N ASP A 8 12.75 15.85 20.73
CA ASP A 8 11.98 14.76 21.34
C ASP A 8 10.71 14.39 20.57
N ASN A 9 10.42 15.06 19.45
CA ASN A 9 9.14 14.86 18.74
C ASN A 9 9.18 13.85 17.57
N VAL A 10 10.26 13.07 17.42
CA VAL A 10 10.34 12.02 16.38
C VAL A 10 9.68 10.72 16.83
N HIS A 11 9.63 10.45 18.15
CA HIS A 11 9.06 9.22 18.70
C HIS A 11 7.53 9.14 18.57
N ALA A 12 6.83 10.27 18.71
CA ALA A 12 5.37 10.33 18.62
C ALA A 12 4.85 9.91 17.23
N PHE A 13 5.58 10.24 16.17
CA PHE A 13 5.17 9.96 14.78
C PHE A 13 5.45 8.51 14.34
N VAL A 14 6.40 7.83 14.99
CA VAL A 14 6.72 6.42 14.71
C VAL A 14 5.74 5.49 15.44
N CYS A 15 5.22 5.88 16.61
CA CYS A 15 4.30 5.08 17.40
C CYS A 15 2.92 4.88 16.73
N GLU A 16 2.38 5.86 16.00
CA GLU A 16 1.05 5.69 15.37
C GLU A 16 1.02 4.54 14.35
N VAL A 17 2.11 4.37 13.59
CA VAL A 17 2.23 3.29 12.60
C VAL A 17 2.65 1.97 13.25
N VAL A 18 3.56 1.99 14.23
CA VAL A 18 4.05 0.78 14.89
C VAL A 18 3.03 0.19 15.85
N GLU A 19 2.31 1.02 16.61
CA GLU A 19 1.22 0.54 17.46
C GLU A 19 0.08 -0.01 16.64
N TRP A 20 -0.23 0.57 15.48
CA TRP A 20 -1.19 -0.03 14.56
C TRP A 20 -0.75 -1.43 14.06
N VAL A 21 0.53 -1.60 13.73
CA VAL A 21 1.07 -2.91 13.32
C VAL A 21 1.05 -3.92 14.48
N VAL A 22 1.41 -3.49 15.70
CA VAL A 22 1.51 -4.34 16.89
C VAL A 22 0.14 -4.70 17.47
N ASP A 23 -0.82 -3.77 17.45
CA ASP A 23 -2.20 -3.98 17.90
C ASP A 23 -2.92 -5.03 17.04
N ARG A 24 -2.69 -5.00 15.71
CA ARG A 24 -3.18 -6.02 14.78
C ARG A 24 -2.62 -7.43 15.06
N ILE A 25 -1.42 -7.53 15.63
CA ILE A 25 -0.81 -8.81 16.05
C ILE A 25 -1.40 -9.27 17.39
N ARG A 26 -1.63 -8.35 18.34
CA ARG A 26 -2.19 -8.69 19.66
C ARG A 26 -3.67 -9.05 19.61
N HIS A 27 -4.45 -8.50 18.68
CA HIS A 27 -5.87 -8.84 18.47
C HIS A 27 -6.10 -10.00 17.47
N ALA A 28 -5.07 -10.76 17.08
CA ALA A 28 -5.14 -11.78 16.04
C ALA A 28 -5.89 -13.09 16.40
N GLU A 29 -6.75 -13.10 17.42
CA GLU A 29 -7.42 -14.33 17.91
C GLU A 29 -8.79 -14.62 17.30
N ARG A 30 -9.18 -13.95 16.22
CA ARG A 30 -10.23 -14.47 15.34
C ARG A 30 -10.04 -13.97 13.92
N LEU A 31 -8.93 -14.35 13.29
CA LEU A 31 -8.80 -14.20 11.84
C LEU A 31 -10.03 -14.88 11.22
N PRO A 32 -11.00 -14.14 10.62
CA PRO A 32 -12.05 -14.79 9.87
C PRO A 32 -11.34 -15.66 8.84
N ARG A 33 -11.85 -16.88 8.60
CA ARG A 33 -11.32 -17.78 7.55
C ARG A 33 -10.88 -16.92 6.38
N ARG A 34 -9.57 -16.85 6.09
CA ARG A 34 -9.02 -15.93 5.08
C ARG A 34 -9.93 -16.03 3.87
N SER A 35 -10.67 -14.95 3.60
CA SER A 35 -11.72 -15.00 2.61
C SER A 35 -11.07 -15.39 1.28
N ARG A 36 -11.64 -16.39 0.60
CA ARG A 36 -11.13 -16.86 -0.69
C ARG A 36 -11.13 -15.74 -1.74
N HIS A 37 -11.88 -14.67 -1.46
CA HIS A 37 -11.97 -13.46 -2.26
C HIS A 37 -11.68 -12.22 -1.42
N VAL A 38 -11.11 -11.21 -2.05
CA VAL A 38 -10.78 -9.91 -1.49
C VAL A 38 -11.37 -8.82 -2.38
N ARG A 39 -11.77 -7.69 -1.81
CA ARG A 39 -12.15 -6.51 -2.60
C ARG A 39 -10.90 -5.77 -2.99
N LEU A 40 -10.77 -5.42 -4.27
CA LEU A 40 -9.62 -4.67 -4.74
C LEU A 40 -9.61 -3.26 -4.14
N PRO A 41 -8.49 -2.82 -3.57
CA PRO A 41 -8.32 -1.42 -3.24
C PRO A 41 -8.21 -0.59 -4.52
N ASP A 42 -8.55 0.68 -4.41
CA ASP A 42 -8.15 1.67 -5.40
C ASP A 42 -6.67 2.02 -5.18
N LEU A 43 -5.85 1.69 -6.17
CA LEU A 43 -4.42 1.97 -6.23
C LEU A 43 -4.12 3.15 -7.16
N THR A 44 -5.13 3.67 -7.85
CA THR A 44 -4.99 4.77 -8.79
C THR A 44 -4.59 6.04 -8.04
N GLY A 45 -3.65 6.80 -8.61
CA GLY A 45 -3.11 7.99 -7.99
C GLY A 45 -2.07 7.73 -6.88
N LEU A 46 -1.78 6.47 -6.54
CA LEU A 46 -0.75 6.15 -5.56
C LEU A 46 0.65 6.05 -6.21
N PRO A 47 1.71 6.45 -5.50
CA PRO A 47 3.07 6.10 -5.89
C PRO A 47 3.30 4.59 -5.73
N VAL A 48 4.17 4.01 -6.57
CA VAL A 48 4.46 2.56 -6.57
C VAL A 48 4.71 1.95 -5.16
N PRO A 49 5.49 2.57 -4.26
CA PRO A 49 5.72 2.02 -2.93
C PRO A 49 4.42 1.87 -2.11
N GLU A 50 3.54 2.87 -2.15
CA GLU A 50 2.27 2.84 -1.43
C GLU A 50 1.29 1.86 -2.08
N ALA A 51 1.24 1.82 -3.42
CA ALA A 51 0.43 0.85 -4.15
C ALA A 51 0.82 -0.61 -3.80
N ARG A 52 2.12 -0.88 -3.64
CA ARG A 52 2.63 -2.19 -3.21
C ARG A 52 2.19 -2.53 -1.80
N LEU A 53 2.28 -1.58 -0.87
CA LEU A 53 1.86 -1.78 0.51
C LEU A 53 0.37 -2.14 0.58
N ARG A 54 -0.48 -1.35 -0.10
CA ARG A 54 -1.93 -1.59 -0.12
C ARG A 54 -2.32 -2.92 -0.77
N ALA A 55 -1.62 -3.31 -1.84
CA ALA A 55 -1.82 -4.62 -2.47
C ALA A 55 -1.49 -5.77 -1.50
N MET A 56 -0.37 -5.66 -0.76
CA MET A 56 0.02 -6.65 0.25
C MET A 56 -1.00 -6.75 1.39
N GLU A 57 -1.47 -5.62 1.90
CA GLU A 57 -2.49 -5.57 2.95
C GLU A 57 -3.82 -6.20 2.52
N ALA A 58 -4.22 -5.94 1.27
CA ALA A 58 -5.41 -6.53 0.66
C ALA A 58 -5.24 -8.04 0.35
N GLY A 59 -4.01 -8.53 0.24
CA GLY A 59 -3.70 -9.92 -0.10
C GLY A 59 -3.82 -10.21 -1.60
N VAL A 60 -3.34 -9.27 -2.42
CA VAL A 60 -3.23 -9.41 -3.88
C VAL A 60 -1.79 -9.15 -4.33
N THR A 61 -1.43 -9.71 -5.48
CA THR A 61 -0.09 -9.55 -6.05
C THR A 61 -0.12 -8.38 -7.03
N LEU A 62 0.88 -7.50 -6.99
CA LEU A 62 0.96 -6.33 -7.87
C LEU A 62 1.90 -6.57 -9.06
N THR A 63 1.38 -6.43 -10.28
CA THR A 63 2.13 -6.47 -11.54
C THR A 63 2.26 -5.05 -12.08
N LEU A 64 3.50 -4.58 -12.27
CA LEU A 64 3.76 -3.22 -12.75
C LEU A 64 3.99 -3.22 -14.27
N VAL A 65 3.22 -2.43 -15.01
CA VAL A 65 3.42 -2.17 -16.44
C VAL A 65 3.88 -0.73 -16.60
N ARG A 66 5.03 -0.55 -17.25
CA ARG A 66 5.63 0.77 -17.50
C ARG A 66 5.19 1.26 -18.87
N THR A 67 4.75 2.50 -18.95
CA THR A 67 4.33 3.11 -20.23
C THR A 67 5.49 3.82 -20.96
N GLN A 68 6.62 4.07 -20.27
CA GLN A 68 7.82 4.68 -20.86
C GLN A 68 9.02 3.71 -20.81
N PRO A 69 9.87 3.70 -21.85
CA PRO A 69 11.02 2.80 -21.94
C PRO A 69 12.19 3.19 -21.03
N ASN A 70 12.27 4.45 -20.59
CA ASN A 70 13.35 4.94 -19.74
C ASN A 70 12.86 5.16 -18.29
N PRO A 71 13.53 4.61 -17.26
CA PRO A 71 13.18 4.89 -15.88
C PRO A 71 13.53 6.35 -15.54
N PRO A 72 12.56 7.21 -15.16
CA PRO A 72 12.90 8.53 -14.64
C PRO A 72 13.52 8.40 -13.24
N PRO A 73 14.10 9.48 -12.71
CA PRO A 73 14.58 9.53 -11.32
C PRO A 73 13.43 9.51 -10.28
N VAL A 74 12.17 9.64 -10.70
CA VAL A 74 11.00 9.69 -9.81
C VAL A 74 10.29 8.33 -9.68
N PRO A 75 9.67 8.03 -8.53
CA PRO A 75 8.78 6.89 -8.39
C PRO A 75 7.62 7.00 -9.38
N GLY A 76 7.31 5.91 -10.08
CA GLY A 76 6.14 5.87 -10.95
C GLY A 76 4.86 6.07 -10.15
N MET A 77 3.88 6.73 -10.76
CA MET A 77 2.53 6.90 -10.23
C MET A 77 1.58 5.97 -10.96
N VAL A 78 0.71 5.27 -10.23
CA VAL A 78 -0.32 4.43 -10.82
C VAL A 78 -1.37 5.32 -11.48
N ILE A 79 -1.54 5.20 -12.79
CA ILE A 79 -2.56 5.92 -13.56
C ILE A 79 -3.77 5.06 -13.90
N GLU A 80 -3.59 3.75 -13.85
CA GLU A 80 -4.62 2.79 -14.21
C GLU A 80 -4.35 1.48 -13.48
N GLN A 81 -5.43 0.77 -13.16
CA GLN A 81 -5.37 -0.58 -12.60
C GLN A 81 -6.35 -1.51 -13.30
N SER A 82 -6.01 -2.79 -13.31
CA SER A 82 -6.89 -3.85 -13.79
C SER A 82 -6.65 -5.10 -12.95
N PRO A 83 -7.70 -5.72 -12.38
CA PRO A 83 -9.12 -5.34 -12.48
C PRO A 83 -9.50 -4.04 -11.76
N ASP A 84 -10.70 -3.52 -12.05
CA ASP A 84 -11.21 -2.26 -11.47
C ASP A 84 -11.24 -2.27 -9.94
N PRO A 85 -11.16 -1.10 -9.29
CA PRO A 85 -11.33 -0.96 -7.85
C PRO A 85 -12.63 -1.59 -7.36
N GLU A 86 -12.66 -1.99 -6.08
CA GLU A 86 -13.79 -2.59 -5.38
C GLU A 86 -14.27 -3.95 -5.91
N ARG A 87 -13.76 -4.39 -7.08
CA ARG A 87 -14.03 -5.69 -7.66
C ARG A 87 -13.63 -6.79 -6.68
N ARG A 88 -14.46 -7.83 -6.58
CA ARG A 88 -14.13 -9.03 -5.81
C ARG A 88 -13.27 -9.94 -6.66
N VAL A 89 -12.02 -10.14 -6.26
CA VAL A 89 -11.08 -11.06 -6.90
C VAL A 89 -10.70 -12.19 -5.97
N ARG A 90 -10.14 -13.28 -6.52
CA ARG A 90 -9.57 -14.33 -5.68
C ARG A 90 -8.38 -13.76 -4.92
N ARG A 91 -8.22 -14.17 -3.67
CA ARG A 91 -6.99 -13.88 -2.92
C ARG A 91 -5.76 -14.36 -3.73
N ASP A 92 -4.67 -13.63 -3.59
CA ASP A 92 -3.38 -13.86 -4.28
C ASP A 92 -3.43 -13.65 -5.80
N SER A 93 -4.56 -13.17 -6.36
CA SER A 93 -4.63 -12.81 -7.78
C SER A 93 -3.69 -11.65 -8.12
N ALA A 94 -3.22 -11.64 -9.36
CA ALA A 94 -2.47 -10.51 -9.89
C ALA A 94 -3.41 -9.33 -10.20
N VAL A 95 -2.96 -8.13 -9.83
CA VAL A 95 -3.52 -6.84 -10.21
C VAL A 95 -2.45 -6.13 -11.04
N THR A 96 -2.78 -5.83 -12.28
CA THR A 96 -1.92 -5.08 -13.17
C THR A 96 -2.15 -3.60 -12.95
N VAL A 97 -1.06 -2.83 -12.83
CA VAL A 97 -1.12 -1.37 -12.77
C VAL A 97 -0.23 -0.77 -13.83
N TRP A 98 -0.70 0.30 -14.45
CA TRP A 98 0.08 1.07 -15.41
C TRP A 98 0.65 2.29 -14.74
N LEU A 99 1.93 2.53 -15.00
CA LEU A 99 2.69 3.59 -14.38
C LEU A 99 2.92 4.74 -15.34
N ARG A 100 2.76 5.95 -14.83
CA ARG A 100 3.29 7.18 -15.41
C ARG A 100 4.53 7.61 -14.64
N PHE A 101 5.45 8.21 -15.37
CA PHE A 101 6.79 8.60 -14.98
C PHE A 101 7.00 10.07 -15.34
#